data_AF-A0AB33BDG4-F1
#
_entry.id   AF-A0AB33BDG4-F1
#
_cell.length_a   1.000
_cell.length_b   1.000
_cell.length_c   1.000
_cell.angle_alpha   90.00
_cell.angle_beta   90.00
_cell.angle_gamma   90.00
#
_symmetry.space_group_name_H-M   'P 1'
#
loop_
_entity.id
_entity.type
_entity.pdbx_description
1 polymer ?
#
loop_
_entity_poly.entity_id
_entity_poly.type
_entity_poly.pdbx_seq_one_letter_code
_entity_poly.pdbx_strand_id
1 'polypeptide(L)'
;MNALGARNSQIANPLYARYWSMVPYQLGLGNDRQAVKYSVRACSMQPNNLPKNPSHDFLREALKNTLQSTDACMEFLIQPRTSNQMLVEDSMTEWDEKAAPFYQVATIHIPKQNFDTPEQNKFCENLSFTPWHALPEHKPLGAVNRMRKVIYENISRVRHDMNSALRQEP
;
A
#
# COMPACT_ATOMS: atom_id res chain seq x y z
N MET A 1 -1.10 -10.92 -12.33
CA MET A 1 -1.92 -9.69 -12.42
C MET A 1 -1.01 -8.51 -12.11
N ASN A 2 -1.09 -7.46 -12.92
CA ASN A 2 -0.25 -6.26 -12.86
C ASN A 2 -1.05 -5.07 -12.30
N ALA A 3 -0.42 -3.90 -12.13
CA ALA A 3 -1.03 -2.79 -11.39
C ALA A 3 -2.32 -2.26 -12.04
N LEU A 4 -2.34 -2.17 -13.38
CA LEU A 4 -3.53 -1.74 -14.14
C LEU A 4 -4.64 -2.80 -14.13
N GLY A 5 -4.28 -4.08 -14.22
CA GLY A 5 -5.22 -5.20 -14.16
C GLY A 5 -5.87 -5.38 -12.79
N ALA A 6 -5.27 -4.84 -11.72
CA ALA A 6 -5.82 -4.90 -10.37
C ALA A 6 -7.09 -4.06 -10.18
N ARG A 7 -7.28 -3.01 -10.99
CA ARG A 7 -8.40 -2.05 -10.85
C ARG A 7 -9.79 -2.70 -10.89
N ASN A 8 -9.94 -3.82 -11.59
CA ASN A 8 -11.21 -4.56 -11.71
C ASN A 8 -11.11 -5.97 -11.10
N SER A 9 -10.08 -6.23 -10.29
CA SER A 9 -9.87 -7.53 -9.70
C SER A 9 -10.76 -7.74 -8.47
N GLN A 10 -11.33 -8.93 -8.37
CA GLN A 10 -12.04 -9.37 -7.18
C GLN A 10 -11.09 -10.12 -6.27
N ILE A 11 -11.06 -9.75 -5.00
CA ILE A 11 -10.23 -10.38 -3.98
C ILE A 11 -11.13 -11.02 -2.92
N ALA A 12 -10.75 -12.18 -2.42
CA ALA A 12 -11.46 -12.89 -1.36
C ALA A 12 -11.00 -12.47 0.04
N ASN A 13 -9.75 -12.00 0.16
CA ASN A 13 -9.17 -11.54 1.41
C ASN A 13 -8.12 -10.45 1.12
N PRO A 14 -8.12 -9.31 1.85
CA PRO A 14 -7.10 -8.27 1.71
C PRO A 14 -5.66 -8.79 1.85
N LEU A 15 -5.42 -9.80 2.69
CA LEU A 15 -4.08 -10.37 2.90
C LEU A 15 -3.52 -11.09 1.67
N TYR A 16 -4.39 -11.48 0.72
CA TYR A 16 -4.02 -12.29 -0.44
C TYR A 16 -3.80 -11.46 -1.69
N ALA A 17 -4.18 -10.18 -1.64
CA ALA A 17 -4.01 -9.26 -2.74
C ALA A 17 -2.54 -8.86 -2.92
N ARG A 18 -2.21 -8.45 -4.15
CA ARG A 18 -1.00 -7.67 -4.42
C ARG A 18 -1.39 -6.19 -4.46
N TYR A 19 -0.55 -5.37 -3.87
CA TYR A 19 -0.67 -3.91 -3.83
C TYR A 19 0.53 -3.28 -4.52
N TRP A 20 0.35 -2.08 -5.06
CA TRP A 20 1.40 -1.32 -5.74
C TRP A 20 1.39 0.12 -5.25
N SER A 21 2.58 0.73 -5.21
CA SER A 21 2.71 2.16 -4.95
C SER A 21 2.13 3.01 -6.08
N MET A 22 1.98 2.44 -7.29
CA MET A 22 1.56 3.05 -8.56
C MET A 22 2.55 4.09 -9.10
N VAL A 23 2.96 5.03 -8.23
CA VAL A 23 3.88 6.12 -8.51
C VAL A 23 5.30 5.80 -8.00
N PRO A 24 6.33 6.41 -8.61
CA PRO A 24 7.72 6.19 -8.24
C PRO A 24 8.16 7.02 -7.03
N TYR A 25 9.22 6.54 -6.40
CA TYR A 25 9.90 7.11 -5.23
C TYR A 25 11.39 7.13 -5.49
N GLN A 26 12.10 8.00 -4.80
CA GLN A 26 13.55 8.01 -4.79
C GLN A 26 14.05 6.77 -4.02
N LEU A 27 15.23 6.30 -4.39
CA LEU A 27 16.03 5.40 -3.58
C LEU A 27 17.45 5.96 -3.50
N GLY A 28 17.91 6.23 -2.28
CA GLY A 28 19.24 6.79 -2.00
C GLY A 28 19.31 8.31 -2.13
N LEU A 29 20.53 8.84 -2.00
CA LEU A 29 20.84 10.26 -2.06
C LEU A 29 21.92 10.53 -3.12
N GLY A 30 22.18 11.82 -3.40
CA GLY A 30 23.29 12.23 -4.25
C GLY A 30 23.10 11.84 -5.72
N ASN A 31 24.21 11.64 -6.42
CA ASN A 31 24.23 11.38 -7.86
C ASN A 31 23.77 9.98 -8.23
N ASP A 32 23.87 9.02 -7.31
CA ASP A 32 23.53 7.61 -7.54
C ASP A 32 22.07 7.29 -7.19
N ARG A 33 21.28 8.31 -6.83
CA ARG A 33 19.85 8.13 -6.49
C ARG A 33 19.10 7.55 -7.69
N GLN A 34 18.19 6.63 -7.41
CA GLN A 34 17.39 5.96 -8.43
C GLN A 34 15.91 6.24 -8.22
N ALA A 35 15.11 6.01 -9.26
CA ALA A 35 13.66 5.95 -9.14
C ALA A 35 13.24 4.48 -9.01
N VAL A 36 12.38 4.19 -8.04
CA VAL A 36 11.84 2.85 -7.80
C VAL A 36 10.33 2.90 -7.62
N LYS A 37 9.63 1.81 -7.92
CA LYS A 37 8.24 1.58 -7.49
C LYS A 37 8.22 0.50 -6.42
N TYR A 38 7.21 0.52 -5.54
CA TYR A 38 7.05 -0.51 -4.51
C TYR A 38 5.84 -1.39 -4.78
N SER A 39 5.90 -2.62 -4.28
CA SER A 39 4.76 -3.53 -4.27
C SER A 39 4.79 -4.40 -3.02
N VAL A 40 3.62 -4.85 -2.59
CA VAL A 40 3.46 -5.82 -1.50
C VAL A 40 2.58 -6.95 -2.02
N ARG A 41 2.92 -8.21 -1.77
CA ARG A 41 2.07 -9.37 -2.12
C ARG A 41 2.15 -10.45 -1.06
N ALA A 42 1.16 -11.32 -0.97
CA ALA A 42 1.23 -12.49 -0.09
C ALA A 42 2.48 -13.35 -0.38
N CYS A 43 3.12 -13.89 0.67
CA CYS A 43 4.29 -14.77 0.54
C CYS A 43 3.99 -16.11 -0.15
N SER A 44 2.73 -16.49 -0.20
CA SER A 44 2.28 -17.70 -0.89
C SER A 44 1.00 -17.42 -1.65
N MET A 45 0.79 -18.15 -2.74
CA MET A 45 -0.45 -18.04 -3.49
C MET A 45 -1.59 -18.64 -2.69
N GLN A 46 -2.58 -17.83 -2.40
CA GLN A 46 -3.75 -18.23 -1.62
C GLN A 46 -4.96 -18.43 -2.54
N PRO A 47 -5.82 -19.41 -2.27
CA PRO A 47 -7.01 -19.62 -3.08
C PRO A 47 -7.96 -18.41 -2.97
N ASN A 48 -8.34 -17.85 -4.12
CA ASN A 48 -9.25 -16.71 -4.19
C ASN A 48 -10.72 -17.19 -4.14
N ASN A 49 -11.15 -17.70 -3.00
CA ASN A 49 -12.48 -18.25 -2.81
C ASN A 49 -13.48 -17.16 -2.44
N LEU A 50 -14.09 -16.53 -3.44
CA LEU A 50 -15.16 -15.56 -3.23
C LEU A 50 -16.42 -16.26 -2.70
N PRO A 51 -17.07 -15.73 -1.65
CA PRO A 51 -18.35 -16.26 -1.21
C PRO A 51 -19.41 -16.04 -2.30
N LYS A 52 -20.36 -16.98 -2.44
CA LYS A 52 -21.45 -16.88 -3.43
C LYS A 52 -22.35 -15.66 -3.18
N ASN A 53 -22.59 -15.35 -1.90
CA ASN A 53 -23.39 -14.22 -1.44
C ASN A 53 -22.57 -13.43 -0.40
N PRO A 54 -21.64 -12.56 -0.82
CA PRO A 54 -20.86 -11.74 0.11
C PRO A 54 -21.78 -10.81 0.91
N SER A 55 -21.49 -10.66 2.21
CA SER A 55 -22.04 -9.54 2.99
C SER A 55 -21.46 -8.21 2.48
N HIS A 56 -22.04 -7.09 2.93
CA HIS A 56 -21.52 -5.77 2.62
C HIS A 56 -20.04 -5.61 3.03
N ASP A 57 -19.67 -6.17 4.19
CA ASP A 57 -18.34 -6.04 4.80
C ASP A 57 -17.50 -7.32 4.72
N PHE A 58 -17.77 -8.20 3.75
CA PHE A 58 -17.18 -9.55 3.72
C PHE A 58 -15.64 -9.56 3.70
N LEU A 59 -14.98 -8.53 3.14
CA LEU A 59 -13.52 -8.42 3.16
C LEU A 59 -12.97 -8.18 4.57
N ARG A 60 -13.70 -7.41 5.38
CA ARG A 60 -13.36 -7.16 6.78
C ARG A 60 -13.55 -8.44 7.60
N GLU A 61 -14.66 -9.14 7.37
CA GLU A 61 -14.94 -10.44 7.99
C GLU A 61 -13.85 -11.46 7.64
N ALA A 62 -13.47 -11.56 6.36
CA ALA A 62 -12.40 -12.44 5.90
C ALA A 62 -11.06 -12.12 6.57
N LEU A 63 -10.66 -10.84 6.60
CA LEU A 63 -9.45 -10.39 7.28
C LEU A 63 -9.44 -10.75 8.77
N LYS A 64 -10.56 -10.49 9.46
CA LYS A 64 -10.76 -10.80 10.88
C LYS A 64 -10.64 -12.30 11.14
N ASN A 65 -11.39 -13.12 10.40
CA ASN A 65 -11.41 -14.58 10.60
C ASN A 65 -10.02 -15.20 10.40
N THR A 66 -9.27 -14.73 9.39
CA THR A 66 -7.88 -15.17 9.16
C THR A 66 -6.98 -14.76 10.32
N LEU A 67 -6.94 -13.46 10.68
CA LEU A 67 -6.02 -12.96 11.71
C LEU A 67 -6.38 -13.43 13.13
N GLN A 68 -7.61 -13.88 13.39
CA GLN A 68 -7.95 -14.51 14.65
C GLN A 68 -7.30 -15.90 14.83
N SER A 69 -6.91 -16.55 13.73
CA SER A 69 -6.45 -17.93 13.75
C SER A 69 -4.98 -18.08 13.38
N THR A 70 -4.47 -17.22 12.49
CA THR A 70 -3.15 -17.36 11.90
C THR A 70 -2.47 -16.01 11.70
N ASP A 71 -1.13 -16.02 11.71
CA ASP A 71 -0.33 -14.91 11.22
C ASP A 71 -0.49 -14.76 9.70
N ALA A 72 -0.18 -13.58 9.18
CA ALA A 72 -0.07 -13.33 7.75
C ALA A 72 1.35 -12.90 7.38
N CYS A 73 1.74 -13.24 6.15
CA CYS A 73 3.04 -12.94 5.58
C CYS A 73 2.86 -12.26 4.22
N MET A 74 3.52 -11.12 4.05
CA MET A 74 3.61 -10.45 2.75
C MET A 74 5.06 -10.13 2.39
N GLU A 75 5.43 -10.28 1.13
CA GLU A 75 6.71 -9.86 0.58
C GLU A 75 6.66 -8.37 0.26
N PHE A 76 7.65 -7.60 0.71
CA PHE A 76 7.85 -6.22 0.31
C PHE A 76 8.88 -6.16 -0.83
N LEU A 77 8.46 -5.55 -1.94
CA LEU A 77 9.12 -5.61 -3.22
C LEU A 77 9.48 -4.20 -3.72
N ILE A 78 10.59 -4.10 -4.45
CA ILE A 78 11.01 -2.88 -5.16
C ILE A 78 11.20 -3.20 -6.64
N GLN A 79 10.81 -2.27 -7.49
CA GLN A 79 11.03 -2.30 -8.93
C GLN A 79 11.94 -1.12 -9.32
N PRO A 80 13.24 -1.34 -9.52
CA PRO A 80 14.16 -0.31 -9.99
C PRO A 80 13.81 0.13 -11.42
N ARG A 81 13.87 1.43 -11.69
CA ARG A 81 13.77 1.97 -13.05
C ARG A 81 15.01 1.56 -13.85
N THR A 82 14.82 0.78 -14.92
CA THR A 82 15.93 0.28 -15.74
C THR A 82 16.18 1.10 -17.01
N SER A 83 15.27 2.01 -17.37
CA SER A 83 15.46 2.86 -18.55
C SER A 83 14.78 4.22 -18.49
N ASN A 84 15.26 5.18 -19.29
CA ASN A 84 14.73 6.54 -19.32
C ASN A 84 13.32 6.64 -19.93
N GLN A 85 12.89 5.68 -20.75
CA GLN A 85 11.52 5.61 -21.29
C GLN A 85 10.48 5.30 -20.20
N MET A 86 10.89 4.74 -19.07
CA MET A 86 10.03 4.54 -17.90
C MET A 86 9.85 5.88 -17.18
N LEU A 87 8.91 6.69 -17.65
CA LEU A 87 8.75 8.07 -17.18
C LEU A 87 8.32 8.12 -15.70
N VAL A 88 8.97 8.99 -14.94
CA VAL A 88 8.65 9.24 -13.52
C VAL A 88 7.37 10.05 -13.37
N GLU A 89 7.09 10.94 -14.33
CA GLU A 89 5.93 11.83 -14.31
C GLU A 89 4.65 11.18 -14.86
N ASP A 90 4.77 10.02 -15.53
CA ASP A 90 3.61 9.27 -16.04
C ASP A 90 3.22 8.14 -15.08
N SER A 91 2.15 8.38 -14.31
CA SER A 91 1.57 7.39 -13.40
C SER A 91 0.56 6.47 -14.04
N MET A 92 0.19 6.70 -15.30
CA MET A 92 -0.80 5.93 -16.04
C MET A 92 -0.16 4.80 -16.83
N THR A 93 1.14 4.90 -17.11
CA THR A 93 1.91 3.87 -17.80
C THR A 93 2.66 2.98 -16.81
N GLU A 94 2.45 1.68 -16.91
CA GLU A 94 3.17 0.69 -16.12
C GLU A 94 4.61 0.54 -16.61
N TRP A 95 5.53 0.23 -15.70
CA TRP A 95 6.87 -0.22 -16.08
C TRP A 95 6.83 -1.73 -16.28
N ASP A 96 7.10 -2.19 -17.50
CA ASP A 96 7.02 -3.62 -17.84
C ASP A 96 7.89 -4.46 -16.88
N GLU A 97 7.25 -5.39 -16.16
CA GLU A 97 7.91 -6.26 -15.19
C GLU A 97 8.97 -7.18 -15.83
N LYS A 98 8.95 -7.40 -17.15
CA LYS A 98 10.03 -8.12 -17.86
C LYS A 98 11.29 -7.28 -18.01
N ALA A 99 11.13 -5.97 -18.21
CA ALA A 99 12.23 -5.02 -18.41
C ALA A 99 12.74 -4.41 -17.08
N ALA A 100 11.86 -4.30 -16.09
CA ALA A 100 12.16 -3.89 -14.73
C ALA A 100 11.41 -4.82 -13.76
N PRO A 101 11.98 -5.98 -13.38
CA PRO A 101 11.32 -6.90 -12.47
C PRO A 101 11.27 -6.35 -11.04
N PHE A 102 10.32 -6.88 -10.27
CA PHE A 102 10.25 -6.65 -8.82
C PHE A 102 11.20 -7.60 -8.09
N TYR A 103 11.95 -7.06 -7.12
CA TYR A 103 12.83 -7.79 -6.22
C TYR A 103 12.34 -7.68 -4.78
N GLN A 104 12.28 -8.81 -4.08
CA GLN A 104 11.98 -8.82 -2.65
C GLN A 104 13.15 -8.26 -1.85
N VAL A 105 12.84 -7.36 -0.92
CA VAL A 105 13.84 -6.74 -0.03
C VAL A 105 13.49 -6.90 1.44
N ALA A 106 12.24 -7.24 1.76
CA ALA A 106 11.82 -7.52 3.12
C ALA A 106 10.57 -8.42 3.15
N THR A 107 10.22 -8.86 4.36
CA THR A 107 8.99 -9.56 4.66
C THR A 107 8.22 -8.77 5.71
N ILE A 108 6.94 -8.54 5.46
CA ILE A 108 5.99 -7.96 6.41
C ILE A 108 5.30 -9.13 7.10
N HIS A 109 5.52 -9.25 8.40
CA HIS A 109 4.82 -10.20 9.26
C HIS A 109 3.70 -9.47 10.00
N ILE A 110 2.48 -9.98 9.85
CA ILE A 110 1.30 -9.46 10.55
C ILE A 110 0.88 -10.56 11.53
N PRO A 111 1.08 -10.37 12.84
CA PRO A 111 0.78 -11.41 13.80
C PRO A 111 -0.73 -11.67 13.88
N LYS A 112 -1.08 -12.91 14.24
CA LYS A 112 -2.41 -13.30 14.69
C LYS A 112 -2.88 -12.33 15.76
N GLN A 113 -4.04 -11.74 15.55
CA GLN A 113 -4.60 -10.70 16.40
C GLN A 113 -6.11 -10.60 16.25
N ASN A 114 -6.75 -10.09 17.30
CA ASN A 114 -8.12 -9.60 17.23
C ASN A 114 -8.10 -8.07 17.09
N PHE A 115 -8.17 -7.55 15.86
CA PHE A 115 -8.13 -6.11 15.60
C PHE A 115 -9.52 -5.45 15.58
N ASP A 116 -10.60 -6.23 15.52
CA ASP A 116 -11.96 -5.72 15.35
C ASP A 116 -12.62 -5.48 16.71
N THR A 117 -12.04 -4.57 17.50
CA THR A 117 -12.60 -4.09 18.77
C THR A 117 -13.00 -2.61 18.65
N PRO A 118 -13.95 -2.13 19.46
CA PRO A 118 -14.34 -0.72 19.44
C PRO A 118 -13.16 0.23 19.65
N GLU A 119 -12.25 -0.10 20.57
CA GLU A 119 -11.07 0.71 20.91
C GLU A 119 -10.09 0.77 19.73
N GLN A 120 -9.78 -0.37 19.13
CA GLN A 120 -8.86 -0.45 17.99
C GLN A 120 -9.47 0.22 16.75
N ASN A 121 -10.78 0.11 16.54
CA ASN A 121 -11.47 0.80 15.46
C ASN A 121 -11.45 2.31 15.65
N LYS A 122 -11.68 2.81 16.87
CA LYS A 122 -11.56 4.24 17.18
C LYS A 122 -10.13 4.76 17.01
N PHE A 123 -9.14 3.95 17.38
CA PHE A 123 -7.73 4.28 17.14
C PHE A 123 -7.42 4.32 15.63
N CYS A 124 -7.79 3.28 14.89
CA CYS A 124 -7.58 3.16 13.44
C CYS A 124 -8.23 4.32 12.66
N GLU A 125 -9.46 4.69 13.02
CA GLU A 125 -10.18 5.82 12.40
C GLU A 125 -9.40 7.12 12.52
N ASN A 126 -8.59 7.29 13.58
CA ASN A 126 -7.80 8.48 13.80
C ASN A 126 -6.41 8.43 13.18
N LEU A 127 -5.94 7.28 12.68
CA LEU A 127 -4.67 7.21 11.97
C LEU A 127 -4.69 8.01 10.65
N SER A 128 -3.53 8.56 10.28
CA SER A 128 -3.33 9.24 9.00
C SER A 128 -2.06 8.71 8.34
N PHE A 129 -2.17 8.29 7.09
CA PHE A 129 -1.04 7.82 6.29
C PHE A 129 -0.79 8.80 5.15
N THR A 130 0.44 9.26 4.99
CA THR A 130 0.84 10.11 3.86
C THR A 130 2.12 9.56 3.24
N PRO A 131 2.23 9.50 1.89
CA PRO A 131 3.46 9.05 1.24
C PRO A 131 4.65 9.98 1.52
N TRP A 132 4.40 11.19 2.04
CA TRP A 132 5.43 12.16 2.42
C TRP A 132 5.94 12.00 3.85
N HIS A 133 5.38 11.05 4.62
CA HIS A 133 6.03 10.57 5.84
C HIS A 133 7.12 9.57 5.42
N ALA A 134 8.20 10.11 4.88
CA ALA A 134 9.26 9.35 4.24
C ALA A 134 10.63 9.99 4.54
N LEU A 135 11.66 9.15 4.55
CA LEU A 135 13.04 9.61 4.62
C LEU A 135 13.43 10.36 3.32
N PRO A 136 14.42 11.27 3.36
CA PRO A 136 14.93 11.94 2.16
C PRO A 136 15.34 10.97 1.03
N GLU A 137 15.89 9.81 1.38
CA GLU A 137 16.29 8.71 0.51
C GLU A 137 15.10 8.13 -0.26
N HIS A 138 13.90 8.19 0.33
CA HIS A 138 12.66 7.60 -0.16
C HIS A 138 11.65 8.66 -0.60
N LYS A 139 12.14 9.84 -0.97
CA LYS A 139 11.30 10.98 -1.37
C LYS A 139 10.31 10.57 -2.48
N PRO A 140 9.00 10.85 -2.32
CA PRO A 140 8.02 10.62 -3.38
C PRO A 140 8.32 11.44 -4.65
N LEU A 141 8.23 10.82 -5.82
CA LEU A 141 8.53 11.44 -7.12
C LEU A 141 7.30 11.58 -8.01
N GLY A 142 7.33 12.53 -8.95
CA GLY A 142 6.25 12.78 -9.92
C GLY A 142 5.16 13.75 -9.43
N ALA A 143 4.41 14.31 -10.37
CA ALA A 143 3.36 15.30 -10.11
C ALA A 143 2.26 14.78 -9.18
N VAL A 144 1.83 13.54 -9.36
CA VAL A 144 0.80 12.91 -8.51
C VAL A 144 1.26 12.87 -7.06
N ASN A 145 2.50 12.47 -6.78
CA ASN A 145 3.01 12.49 -5.41
C ASN A 145 3.10 13.91 -4.85
N ARG A 146 3.58 14.89 -5.62
CA ARG A 146 3.59 16.31 -5.18
C ARG A 146 2.19 16.79 -4.77
N MET A 147 1.16 16.42 -5.55
CA MET A 147 -0.23 16.71 -5.24
C MET A 147 -0.69 16.00 -3.95
N ARG A 148 -0.35 14.71 -3.79
CA ARG A 148 -0.68 13.93 -2.58
C ARG A 148 -0.11 14.56 -1.31
N LYS A 149 1.00 15.32 -1.36
CA LYS A 149 1.51 16.04 -0.18
C LYS A 149 0.43 16.97 0.39
N VAL A 150 -0.05 17.88 -0.47
CA VAL A 150 -0.99 18.93 -0.10
C VAL A 150 -2.36 18.34 0.24
N ILE A 151 -2.83 17.37 -0.57
CA ILE A 151 -4.15 16.76 -0.35
C ILE A 151 -4.18 16.01 0.97
N TYR A 152 -3.23 15.10 1.22
CA TYR A 152 -3.26 14.26 2.42
C TYR A 152 -3.11 15.09 3.71
N GLU A 153 -2.31 16.14 3.68
CA GLU A 153 -2.18 17.08 4.80
C GLU A 153 -3.51 17.79 5.10
N ASN A 154 -4.19 18.29 4.07
CA ASN A 154 -5.45 19.00 4.24
C ASN A 154 -6.60 18.08 4.69
N ILE A 155 -6.77 16.91 4.07
CA ILE A 155 -7.85 15.98 4.46
C ILE A 155 -7.61 15.43 5.87
N SER A 156 -6.35 15.20 6.26
CA SER A 156 -6.01 14.78 7.62
C SER A 156 -6.46 15.83 8.62
N ARG A 157 -6.12 17.11 8.39
CA ARG A 157 -6.57 18.22 9.25
C ARG A 157 -8.09 18.28 9.38
N VAL A 158 -8.81 18.30 8.25
CA VAL A 158 -10.29 18.38 8.23
C VAL A 158 -10.92 17.20 8.98
N ARG A 159 -10.46 15.97 8.73
CA ARG A 159 -11.01 14.77 9.39
C ARG A 159 -10.81 14.81 10.90
N HIS A 160 -9.62 15.23 11.36
CA HIS A 160 -9.33 15.34 12.79
C HIS A 160 -10.15 16.45 13.47
N ASP A 161 -10.28 17.62 12.83
CA ASP A 161 -11.09 18.72 13.34
C ASP A 161 -12.56 18.30 13.48
N MET A 162 -13.12 17.63 12.46
CA MET A 162 -14.50 17.11 12.49
C MET A 162 -14.70 16.02 13.55
N ASN A 163 -13.70 15.17 13.75
CA ASN A 163 -13.74 14.10 14.75
C ASN A 163 -13.39 14.57 16.17
N SER A 164 -13.03 15.84 16.35
CA SER A 164 -12.45 16.36 17.62
C SER A 164 -11.29 15.51 18.12
N ALA A 165 -10.47 15.02 17.20
CA ALA A 165 -9.32 14.15 17.47
C ALA A 165 -8.02 14.94 17.34
N LEU A 166 -7.05 14.71 18.24
CA LEU A 166 -5.74 15.31 18.12
C LEU A 166 -4.98 14.69 16.94
N ARG A 167 -4.41 15.54 16.08
CA ARG A 167 -3.53 15.11 15.00
C ARG A 167 -2.11 14.90 15.55
N GLN A 168 -1.81 13.67 15.93
CA GLN A 168 -0.51 13.26 16.44
C GLN A 168 -0.08 11.92 15.82
N GLU A 169 1.22 11.72 15.67
CA GLU A 169 1.76 10.41 15.32
C GLU A 169 1.59 9.45 16.52
N PRO A 170 1.32 8.16 16.29
CA PRO A 170 1.30 7.13 17.33
C PRO A 170 2.61 6.99 18.11
#